data_AF-A0A1Q8EAA0-F1
#
_entry.id   AF-A0A1Q8EAA0-F1
#
_cell.length_a   1.000
_cell.length_b   1.000
_cell.length_c   1.000
_cell.angle_alpha   90.00
_cell.angle_beta   90.00
_cell.angle_gamma   90.00
#
_symmetry.space_group_name_H-M   'P 1'
#
loop_
_entity.id
_entity.type
_entity.pdbx_description
1 polymer ?
#
loop_
_entity_poly.entity_id
_entity_poly.type
_entity_poly.pdbx_seq_one_letter_code
_entity_poly.pdbx_strand_id
1 'polypeptide(L)'
;MHNVQGLLESFFESKVTQFECDLFKNRVSIQCQTTEYSEHQIALSDVSCLYFINNDTDHRLNILEFDDDDYVELTSIYILDDSVRFHLLSEETWVNSYRGYGNILIELWSKILIIESKTITIDGIDYRI
;
A
#
# COMPACT_ATOMS: atom_id res chain seq x y z
N MET A 1 -8.96 -18.37 3.17
CA MET A 1 -8.23 -17.11 2.91
C MET A 1 -6.96 -17.30 2.06
N HIS A 2 -6.70 -18.48 1.47
CA HIS A 2 -5.46 -18.77 0.73
C HIS A 2 -5.43 -18.42 -0.78
N ASN A 3 -6.42 -17.70 -1.33
CA ASN A 3 -6.45 -17.46 -2.79
C ASN A 3 -5.93 -16.06 -3.20
N VAL A 4 -6.15 -15.03 -2.37
CA VAL A 4 -5.77 -13.65 -2.73
C VAL A 4 -4.28 -13.42 -2.50
N GLN A 5 -3.74 -13.91 -1.38
CA GLN A 5 -2.32 -13.71 -1.05
C GLN A 5 -1.39 -14.29 -2.13
N GLY A 6 -1.68 -15.50 -2.64
CA GLY A 6 -0.88 -16.09 -3.72
C GLY A 6 -0.98 -15.33 -5.05
N LEU A 7 -2.10 -14.68 -5.33
CA LEU A 7 -2.23 -13.77 -6.47
C LEU A 7 -1.42 -12.49 -6.26
N LEU A 8 -1.34 -12.00 -5.02
CA LEU A 8 -0.55 -10.81 -4.71
C LEU A 8 0.96 -11.05 -4.86
N GLU A 9 1.42 -12.27 -4.58
CA GLU A 9 2.80 -12.69 -4.78
C GLU A 9 3.23 -12.66 -6.25
N SER A 10 2.30 -12.77 -7.22
CA SER A 10 2.66 -12.66 -8.65
C SER A 10 3.02 -11.24 -9.08
N PHE A 11 2.80 -10.23 -8.23
CA PHE A 11 3.22 -8.85 -8.51
C PHE A 11 4.60 -8.50 -7.95
N PHE A 12 5.30 -9.47 -7.37
CA PHE A 12 6.70 -9.31 -6.96
C PHE A 12 7.57 -8.80 -8.12
N GLU A 13 8.50 -7.90 -7.83
CA GLU A 13 9.40 -7.25 -8.81
C GLU A 13 8.69 -6.45 -9.91
N SER A 14 7.39 -6.14 -9.74
CA SER A 14 6.67 -5.37 -10.77
C SER A 14 7.06 -3.89 -10.73
N LYS A 15 7.24 -3.30 -11.92
CA LYS A 15 7.43 -1.87 -12.07
C LYS A 15 6.12 -1.13 -11.82
N VAL A 16 6.07 -0.27 -10.80
CA VAL A 16 4.94 0.64 -10.59
C VAL A 16 4.95 1.72 -11.65
N THR A 17 3.90 1.79 -12.45
CA THR A 17 3.72 2.77 -13.53
C THR A 17 2.82 3.93 -13.09
N GLN A 18 1.90 3.67 -12.17
CA GLN A 18 1.04 4.70 -11.58
C GLN A 18 0.67 4.33 -10.14
N PHE A 19 0.69 5.33 -9.26
CA PHE A 19 0.14 5.23 -7.90
C PHE A 19 -0.82 6.41 -7.67
N GLU A 20 -2.03 6.11 -7.20
CA GLU A 20 -3.04 7.11 -6.90
C GLU A 20 -3.65 6.85 -5.51
N CYS A 21 -3.72 7.89 -4.69
CA CYS A 21 -4.45 7.89 -3.43
C CYS A 21 -5.52 8.97 -3.48
N ASP A 22 -6.79 8.55 -3.55
CA ASP A 22 -7.95 9.43 -3.56
C ASP A 22 -8.66 9.36 -2.21
N LEU A 23 -8.39 10.36 -1.36
CA LEU A 23 -8.96 10.47 -0.02
C LEU A 23 -10.47 10.77 -0.03
N PHE A 24 -11.00 11.35 -1.11
CA PHE A 24 -12.44 11.65 -1.19
C PHE A 24 -13.24 10.43 -1.61
N LYS A 25 -12.64 9.53 -2.40
CA LYS A 25 -13.23 8.25 -2.79
C LYS A 25 -12.84 7.09 -1.89
N ASN A 26 -12.01 7.32 -0.86
CA ASN A 26 -11.47 6.29 0.02
C ASN A 26 -10.83 5.14 -0.77
N ARG A 27 -9.97 5.48 -1.73
CA ARG A 27 -9.41 4.53 -2.69
C ARG A 27 -7.92 4.72 -2.87
N VAL A 28 -7.19 3.62 -2.89
CA VAL A 28 -5.78 3.57 -3.31
C VAL A 28 -5.70 2.68 -4.54
N SER A 29 -4.97 3.07 -5.57
CA SER A 29 -4.72 2.20 -6.72
C SER A 29 -3.29 2.24 -7.21
N ILE A 30 -2.84 1.08 -7.65
CA ILE A 30 -1.52 0.83 -8.20
C ILE A 30 -1.72 0.24 -9.59
N GLN A 31 -1.12 0.87 -10.59
CA GLN A 31 -0.87 0.21 -11.87
C GLN A 31 0.58 -0.24 -11.87
N CYS A 32 0.81 -1.47 -12.30
CA CYS A 32 2.14 -2.04 -12.37
C CYS A 32 2.30 -2.91 -13.61
N GLN A 33 3.55 -3.10 -14.02
CA GLN A 33 3.95 -3.98 -15.09
C GLN A 33 4.85 -5.08 -14.53
N THR A 34 4.48 -6.34 -14.73
CA THR A 34 5.27 -7.48 -14.29
C THR A 34 6.53 -7.65 -15.15
N THR A 35 7.45 -8.51 -14.70
CA THR A 35 8.67 -8.87 -15.46
C THR A 35 8.37 -9.53 -16.81
N GLU A 36 7.16 -10.07 -17.00
CA GLU A 36 6.65 -10.59 -18.27
C GLU A 36 6.00 -9.51 -19.16
N TYR A 37 6.13 -8.23 -18.79
CA TYR A 37 5.53 -7.07 -19.46
C TYR A 37 3.99 -7.02 -19.45
N SER A 38 3.35 -7.77 -18.57
CA SER A 38 1.89 -7.72 -18.41
C SER A 38 1.49 -6.54 -17.52
N GLU A 39 0.51 -5.76 -17.95
CA GLU A 39 -0.03 -4.63 -17.18
C GLU A 39 -1.16 -5.09 -16.26
N HIS A 40 -1.12 -4.64 -15.01
CA HIS A 40 -2.09 -5.02 -13.99
C HIS A 40 -2.54 -3.82 -13.18
N GLN A 41 -3.78 -3.89 -12.71
CA GLN A 41 -4.37 -2.90 -11.83
C GLN A 41 -4.79 -3.52 -10.50
N ILE A 42 -4.25 -2.96 -9.42
CA ILE A 42 -4.61 -3.29 -8.04
C ILE A 42 -5.30 -2.07 -7.44
N ALA A 43 -6.47 -2.25 -6.84
CA ALA A 43 -7.20 -1.17 -6.18
C ALA A 43 -7.73 -1.60 -4.81
N LEU A 44 -7.48 -0.79 -3.80
CA LEU A 44 -8.04 -0.91 -2.46
C LEU A 44 -9.19 0.07 -2.34
N SER A 45 -10.37 -0.42 -1.96
CA SER A 45 -11.58 0.39 -1.78
C SER A 45 -12.03 0.39 -0.32
N ASP A 46 -12.88 1.35 0.06
CA ASP A 46 -13.29 1.55 1.45
C ASP A 46 -12.09 1.73 2.39
N VAL A 47 -11.06 2.44 1.92
CA VAL A 47 -9.86 2.74 2.70
C VAL A 47 -10.22 3.67 3.85
N SER A 48 -10.07 3.21 5.08
CA SER A 48 -10.37 4.01 6.29
C SER A 48 -9.13 4.55 6.98
N CYS A 49 -7.97 3.92 6.76
CA CYS A 49 -6.70 4.33 7.33
C CYS A 49 -5.57 4.07 6.32
N LEU A 50 -4.65 5.02 6.22
CA LEU A 50 -3.43 4.90 5.44
C LEU A 50 -2.29 5.48 6.25
N TYR A 51 -1.23 4.69 6.41
CA TYR A 51 -0.01 5.10 7.04
C TYR A 51 1.16 4.87 6.08
N PHE A 52 1.88 5.93 5.78
CA PHE A 52 3.00 5.92 4.84
C PHE A 52 4.29 6.26 5.57
N ILE A 53 5.33 5.46 5.32
CA ILE A 53 6.69 5.75 5.74
C ILE A 53 7.58 5.68 4.49
N ASN A 54 8.25 6.79 4.19
CA ASN A 54 9.36 6.81 3.26
C ASN A 54 10.61 6.32 3.99
N ASN A 55 11.30 5.30 3.48
CA ASN A 55 12.55 4.76 4.04
C ASN A 55 12.47 4.33 5.51
N ASP A 56 13.59 3.83 6.04
CA ASP A 56 13.72 3.52 7.45
C ASP A 56 14.13 4.75 8.28
N THR A 57 13.84 4.66 9.58
CA THR A 57 14.47 5.44 10.65
C THR A 57 14.77 6.90 10.28
N ASP A 58 16.04 7.30 10.30
CA ASP A 58 16.52 8.67 10.10
C ASP A 58 16.59 9.07 8.63
N HIS A 59 16.55 8.10 7.71
CA HIS A 59 16.56 8.34 6.27
C HIS A 59 15.20 8.73 5.72
N ARG A 60 14.15 8.73 6.55
CA ARG A 60 12.78 9.00 6.11
C ARG A 60 12.55 10.34 5.44
N LEU A 61 13.33 11.34 5.80
CA LEU A 61 13.28 12.68 5.23
C LEU A 61 14.23 12.86 4.04
N ASN A 62 15.09 11.87 3.78
CA ASN A 62 15.99 11.87 2.63
C ASN A 62 15.25 11.26 1.44
N ILE A 63 14.41 12.07 0.81
CA ILE A 63 13.71 11.68 -0.41
C ILE A 63 14.75 11.65 -1.53
N LEU A 64 15.16 10.43 -1.92
CA LEU A 64 16.05 10.24 -3.06
C LEU A 64 15.30 10.61 -4.34
N GLU A 65 15.93 11.41 -5.19
CA GLU A 65 15.52 11.52 -6.59
C GLU A 65 15.94 10.22 -7.28
N PHE A 66 15.02 9.64 -8.05
CA PHE A 66 15.30 8.49 -8.88
C PHE A 66 16.12 8.95 -10.08
N ASP A 67 17.17 8.22 -10.46
CA ASP A 67 17.86 8.48 -11.72
C ASP A 67 16.90 8.22 -12.90
N ASP A 68 17.20 8.75 -14.10
CA ASP A 68 16.31 8.64 -15.27
C ASP A 68 15.97 7.17 -15.66
N ASP A 69 16.83 6.22 -15.28
CA ASP A 69 16.66 4.79 -15.54
C ASP A 69 16.01 4.01 -14.37
N ASP A 70 15.81 4.66 -13.22
CA ASP A 70 15.24 4.04 -12.03
C ASP A 70 13.71 3.96 -12.10
N TYR A 71 13.14 2.92 -11.49
CA TYR A 71 11.69 2.77 -11.36
C TYR A 71 11.30 2.24 -9.99
N VAL A 72 10.15 2.67 -9.49
CA VAL A 72 9.62 2.14 -8.22
C VAL A 72 9.17 0.70 -8.42
N GLU A 73 9.82 -0.21 -7.70
CA GLU A 73 9.48 -1.62 -7.68
C GLU A 73 8.43 -1.91 -6.60
N LEU A 74 7.43 -2.72 -6.95
CA LEU A 74 6.50 -3.33 -6.01
C LEU A 74 7.14 -4.61 -5.45
N THR A 75 7.70 -4.51 -4.26
CA THR A 75 8.46 -5.59 -3.63
C THR A 75 7.57 -6.54 -2.85
N SER A 76 6.46 -6.06 -2.28
CA SER A 76 5.52 -6.98 -1.63
C SER A 76 4.13 -6.37 -1.41
N ILE A 77 3.12 -7.24 -1.36
CA ILE A 77 1.79 -6.95 -0.82
C ILE A 77 1.38 -8.12 0.08
N TYR A 78 1.06 -7.81 1.34
CA TYR A 78 0.63 -8.79 2.33
C TYR A 78 -0.72 -8.42 2.93
N ILE A 79 -1.64 -9.38 2.93
CA ILE A 79 -2.80 -9.36 3.81
C ILE A 79 -2.35 -9.88 5.17
N LEU A 80 -2.55 -9.06 6.21
CA LEU A 80 -2.09 -9.36 7.54
C LEU A 80 -3.11 -10.23 8.29
N ASP A 81 -2.65 -11.33 8.90
CA ASP A 81 -3.48 -12.16 9.78
C ASP A 81 -3.95 -11.37 11.01
N ASP A 82 -3.07 -10.51 11.54
CA ASP A 82 -3.35 -9.60 12.65
C ASP A 82 -3.17 -8.15 12.20
N SER A 83 -4.20 -7.32 12.42
CA SER A 83 -4.13 -5.92 12.03
C SER A 83 -3.15 -5.11 12.89
N VAL A 84 -2.36 -4.26 12.24
CA VAL A 84 -1.55 -3.22 12.89
C VAL A 84 -2.49 -2.19 13.50
N ARG A 85 -2.15 -1.65 14.67
CA ARG A 85 -2.92 -0.60 15.36
C ARG A 85 -2.12 0.68 15.44
N PHE A 86 -2.76 1.80 15.11
CA PHE A 86 -2.19 3.13 15.21
C PHE A 86 -2.87 3.91 16.33
N HIS A 87 -2.07 4.37 17.28
CA HIS A 87 -2.49 5.25 18.37
C HIS A 87 -1.74 6.57 18.24
N LEU A 88 -2.47 7.65 17.97
CA LEU A 88 -1.89 8.98 17.91
C LEU A 88 -1.79 9.56 19.32
N LEU A 89 -0.61 10.11 19.63
CA LEU A 89 -0.34 10.80 20.89
C LEU A 89 0.04 12.25 20.56
N SER A 90 -0.73 13.19 21.08
CA SER A 90 -0.55 14.62 20.87
C SER A 90 -1.00 15.41 22.10
N GLU A 91 -0.41 16.59 22.28
CA GLU A 91 -0.90 17.60 23.22
C GLU A 91 -2.29 18.12 22.81
N GLU A 92 -2.57 18.11 21.50
CA GLU A 92 -3.87 18.41 20.94
C GLU A 92 -4.85 17.25 21.21
N THR A 93 -5.62 17.37 22.30
CA THR A 93 -6.45 16.27 22.83
C THR A 93 -7.43 15.64 21.82
N TRP A 94 -7.92 16.41 20.84
CA TRP A 94 -8.81 15.89 19.80
C TRP A 94 -8.11 14.85 18.90
N VAL A 95 -6.79 14.98 18.69
CA VAL A 95 -5.99 14.03 17.90
C VAL A 95 -5.96 12.66 18.57
N ASN A 96 -5.92 12.61 19.90
CA ASN A 96 -5.87 11.37 20.67
C ASN A 96 -7.14 10.51 20.55
N SER A 97 -8.23 11.09 20.02
CA SER A 97 -9.47 10.36 19.74
C SER A 97 -9.39 9.50 18.48
N TYR A 98 -8.48 9.82 17.56
CA TYR A 98 -8.29 9.08 16.32
C TYR A 98 -7.51 7.80 16.57
N ARG A 99 -8.03 6.71 16.03
CA ARG A 99 -7.40 5.38 16.04
C ARG A 99 -7.44 4.85 14.62
N GLY A 100 -6.34 4.28 14.18
CA GLY A 100 -6.22 3.64 12.88
C GLY A 100 -5.93 2.17 13.05
N TYR A 101 -6.25 1.40 12.01
CA TYR A 101 -5.78 0.04 11.86
C TYR A 101 -5.10 -0.12 10.51
N GLY A 102 -4.49 -1.28 10.28
CA GLY A 102 -4.03 -1.68 8.96
C GLY A 102 -4.07 -3.18 8.83
N ASN A 103 -4.71 -3.69 7.78
CA ASN A 103 -4.82 -5.11 7.48
C ASN A 103 -4.11 -5.48 6.17
N ILE A 104 -3.53 -4.51 5.47
CA ILE A 104 -2.72 -4.70 4.27
C ILE A 104 -1.41 -3.94 4.43
N LEU A 105 -0.30 -4.59 4.10
CA LEU A 105 1.02 -3.99 3.99
C LEU A 105 1.48 -4.02 2.53
N ILE A 106 1.97 -2.90 2.03
CA ILE A 106 2.56 -2.77 0.69
C ILE A 106 3.97 -2.22 0.85
N GLU A 107 4.94 -2.88 0.23
CA GLU A 107 6.30 -2.38 0.12
C GLU A 107 6.59 -1.93 -1.30
N LEU A 108 6.99 -0.66 -1.44
CA LEU A 108 7.37 -0.01 -2.69
C LEU A 108 8.79 0.53 -2.54
N TRP A 109 9.80 -0.16 -3.07
CA TRP A 109 11.22 0.24 -3.02
C TRP A 109 11.62 1.16 -1.83
N SER A 110 11.91 0.52 -0.69
CA SER A 110 12.24 1.18 0.58
C SER A 110 11.16 2.12 1.10
N LYS A 111 9.89 1.91 0.74
CA LYS A 111 8.73 2.64 1.30
C LYS A 111 7.71 1.62 1.75
N ILE A 112 7.04 1.92 2.84
CA ILE A 112 5.99 1.07 3.38
C ILE A 112 4.69 1.85 3.40
N LEU A 113 3.63 1.20 2.92
CA LEU A 113 2.25 1.61 3.14
C LEU A 113 1.57 0.55 4.00
N ILE A 114 0.88 1.00 5.03
CA ILE A 114 0.01 0.17 5.85
C ILE A 114 -1.39 0.73 5.71
N ILE A 115 -2.32 -0.10 5.25
CA ILE A 115 -3.64 0.32 4.80
C ILE A 115 -4.71 -0.53 5.50
N GLU A 116 -5.80 0.10 5.92
CA GLU A 116 -7.03 -0.57 6.32
C GLU A 116 -8.04 -0.49 5.17
N SER A 117 -8.44 -1.65 4.64
CA SER A 117 -9.41 -1.75 3.56
C SER A 117 -10.21 -3.05 3.66
N LYS A 118 -11.43 -3.06 3.13
CA LYS A 118 -12.31 -4.24 3.12
C LYS A 118 -12.25 -5.04 1.82
N THR A 119 -11.78 -4.41 0.74
CA THR A 119 -11.86 -4.96 -0.60
C THR A 119 -10.61 -4.60 -1.37
N ILE A 120 -10.00 -5.62 -1.95
CA ILE A 120 -8.97 -5.49 -2.97
C ILE A 120 -9.55 -5.94 -4.31
N THR A 121 -9.42 -5.11 -5.32
CA THR A 121 -9.79 -5.38 -6.70
C THR A 121 -8.51 -5.60 -7.50
N ILE A 122 -8.39 -6.74 -8.17
CA ILE A 122 -7.25 -7.06 -9.05
C ILE A 122 -7.80 -7.33 -10.43
N ASP A 123 -7.41 -6.52 -11.41
CA ASP A 123 -7.86 -6.59 -12.81
C ASP A 123 -9.40 -6.68 -12.95
N GLY A 124 -10.10 -5.90 -12.13
CA GLY A 124 -11.56 -5.82 -12.10
C GLY A 124 -12.27 -6.94 -11.31
N ILE A 125 -11.51 -7.86 -10.70
CA ILE A 125 -12.05 -8.92 -9.84
C ILE A 125 -11.93 -8.50 -8.38
N ASP A 126 -13.06 -8.45 -7.67
CA ASP A 126 -13.13 -8.07 -6.26
C ASP A 126 -12.88 -9.23 -5.31
N TYR A 127 -12.09 -8.97 -4.27
CA TYR A 127 -11.82 -9.89 -3.18
C TYR A 127 -12.04 -9.19 -1.84
N ARG A 128 -12.82 -9.84 -0.96
CA ARG A 128 -13.01 -9.37 0.42
C ARG A 128 -11.88 -9.83 1.32
N ILE A 129 -11.50 -8.96 2.25
CA ILE A 129 -10.36 -9.10 3.16
C ILE A 129 -10.85 -9.02 4.60
#